data_AF-A0A8R7UQQ2-F1
#
_entry.id   AF-A0A8R7UQQ2-F1
#
_cell.length_a   1.000
_cell.length_b   1.000
_cell.length_c   1.000
_cell.angle_alpha   90.00
_cell.angle_beta   90.00
_cell.angle_gamma   90.00
#
_symmetry.space_group_name_H-M   'P 1'
#
loop_
_entity.id
_entity.type
_entity.pdbx_description
1 polymer ?
#
loop_
_entity_poly.entity_id
_entity_poly.type
_entity_poly.pdbx_seq_one_letter_code
_entity_poly.pdbx_strand_id
1 'polypeptide(L)'
;MDVDKAKTKRKFYLGQELEFRREHMEVISPLKDGTVIDWEVVDNIWNHAFRRRLLINPEEHPMLIAEPSTNSGQQREKAAELMFEKYKVPALFLAKNAVLTSFASGRATSLVVDCGGGSTVVSAVHDGYVLQKSAATSPIGGEFLTDCMMKSLESKGVVIRPKYSFKKKEVRPGDYKVVDLDFPNTTDSYRLYCMRAIASDIKESVCRVPDTPFDEVAYANVPTTSYELPDGQ
;
A
#
# COMPACT_ATOMS: atom_id res chain seq x y z
N MET A 1 39.86 -5.53 16.01
CA MET A 1 39.62 -6.84 15.36
C MET A 1 38.27 -6.75 14.70
N ASP A 2 38.29 -6.23 13.47
CA ASP A 2 37.14 -6.13 12.58
C ASP A 2 36.57 -7.52 12.32
N VAL A 3 35.28 -7.68 12.63
CA VAL A 3 34.48 -8.77 12.08
C VAL A 3 33.64 -8.14 10.98
N ASP A 4 34.21 -8.17 9.77
CA ASP A 4 33.47 -8.09 8.52
C ASP A 4 32.31 -9.09 8.56
N LYS A 5 31.13 -8.62 8.97
CA LYS A 5 29.88 -9.31 8.65
C LYS A 5 29.73 -9.21 7.14
N ALA A 6 30.16 -10.26 6.43
CA ALA A 6 29.82 -10.47 5.03
C ALA A 6 28.33 -10.14 4.85
N LYS A 7 28.03 -9.03 4.15
CA LYS A 7 26.66 -8.63 3.86
C LYS A 7 26.02 -9.77 3.06
N THR A 8 25.26 -10.62 3.74
CA THR A 8 24.46 -11.65 3.09
C THR A 8 23.58 -10.94 2.07
N LYS A 9 23.77 -11.27 0.79
CA LYS A 9 23.08 -10.59 -0.33
C LYS A 9 21.58 -10.79 -0.14
N ARG A 10 20.87 -9.73 0.27
CA ARG A 10 19.41 -9.74 0.42
C ARG A 10 18.79 -9.94 -0.96
N LYS A 11 17.89 -10.91 -1.08
CA LYS A 11 17.12 -11.14 -2.31
C LYS A 11 15.76 -10.47 -2.16
N PHE A 12 15.50 -9.47 -2.99
CA PHE A 12 14.21 -8.80 -3.04
C PHE A 12 13.21 -9.57 -3.91
N TYR A 13 11.97 -9.63 -3.45
CA TYR A 13 10.82 -10.20 -4.16
C TYR A 13 9.77 -9.10 -4.29
N LEU A 14 9.22 -8.87 -5.48
CA LEU A 14 8.38 -7.70 -5.75
C LEU A 14 7.07 -8.07 -6.49
N GLY A 15 5.98 -7.43 -6.09
CA GLY A 15 4.64 -7.66 -6.67
C GLY A 15 4.11 -9.06 -6.33
N GLN A 16 3.60 -9.78 -7.33
CA GLN A 16 3.01 -11.12 -7.16
C GLN A 16 3.96 -12.16 -6.53
N GLU A 17 5.27 -11.91 -6.54
CA GLU A 17 6.21 -12.79 -5.85
C GLU A 17 6.00 -12.84 -4.33
N LEU A 18 5.37 -11.83 -3.75
CA LEU A 18 4.99 -11.76 -2.33
C LEU A 18 3.83 -12.72 -1.99
N GLU A 19 3.08 -13.23 -2.97
CA GLU A 19 2.00 -14.19 -2.71
C GLU A 19 2.53 -15.57 -2.26
N PHE A 20 3.80 -15.86 -2.57
CA PHE A 20 4.41 -17.14 -2.25
C PHE A 20 5.17 -17.08 -0.92
N ARG A 21 4.72 -17.89 0.04
CA ARG A 21 5.36 -18.05 1.34
C ARG A 21 6.76 -18.65 1.19
N ARG A 22 7.74 -18.07 1.88
CA ARG A 22 9.13 -18.53 1.94
C ARG A 22 9.63 -18.46 3.38
N GLU A 23 10.50 -19.39 3.78
CA GLU A 23 11.14 -19.35 5.10
C GLU A 23 11.94 -18.07 5.28
N HIS A 24 11.83 -17.46 6.46
CA HIS A 24 12.55 -16.24 6.85
C HIS A 24 12.32 -15.02 5.94
N MET A 25 11.27 -15.02 5.12
CA MET A 25 10.95 -13.88 4.26
C MET A 25 10.28 -12.78 5.06
N GLU A 26 10.83 -11.58 5.02
CA GLU A 26 10.24 -10.38 5.63
C GLU A 26 9.51 -9.54 4.59
N VAL A 27 8.39 -8.92 4.98
CA VAL A 27 7.67 -7.95 4.16
C VAL A 27 7.82 -6.56 4.78
N ILE A 28 8.26 -5.60 3.98
CA ILE A 28 8.50 -4.22 4.40
C ILE A 28 7.85 -3.25 3.41
N SER A 29 7.39 -2.11 3.92
CA SER A 29 6.99 -0.98 3.09
C SER A 29 8.14 0.03 3.01
N PRO A 30 8.53 0.50 1.81
CA PRO A 30 9.49 1.58 1.67
C PRO A 30 8.91 2.96 2.03
N LEU A 31 7.58 3.02 2.21
CA LEU A 31 6.84 4.25 2.47
C LEU A 31 6.27 4.24 3.89
N LYS A 32 6.28 5.41 4.52
CA LYS A 32 5.55 5.71 5.75
C LYS A 32 4.92 7.08 5.64
N ASP A 33 3.62 7.18 5.88
CA ASP A 33 2.84 8.43 5.82
C ASP A 33 3.05 9.22 4.51
N GLY A 34 3.17 8.49 3.39
CA GLY A 34 3.42 9.06 2.05
C GLY A 34 4.86 9.51 1.78
N THR A 35 5.79 9.30 2.72
CA THR A 35 7.21 9.65 2.58
C THR A 35 8.07 8.41 2.41
N VAL A 36 9.11 8.48 1.57
CA VAL A 36 10.09 7.40 1.42
C VAL A 36 11.00 7.33 2.64
N ILE A 37 11.02 6.15 3.28
CA ILE A 37 11.90 5.85 4.43
C ILE A 37 13.02 4.87 4.08
N ASP A 38 12.88 4.10 2.99
CA ASP A 38 13.89 3.16 2.51
C ASP A 38 14.11 3.31 1.01
N TRP A 39 15.14 4.07 0.65
CA TRP A 39 15.53 4.32 -0.73
C TRP A 39 16.16 3.12 -1.43
N GLU A 40 16.75 2.16 -0.69
CA GLU A 40 17.29 0.93 -1.28
C GLU A 40 16.14 0.07 -1.82
N VAL A 41 15.03 -0.01 -1.08
CA VAL A 41 13.83 -0.72 -1.51
C VAL A 41 13.14 0.00 -2.67
N VAL A 42 12.98 1.33 -2.62
CA VAL A 42 12.42 2.11 -3.75
C VAL A 42 13.24 1.92 -5.03
N ASP A 43 14.55 1.96 -4.92
CA ASP A 43 15.46 1.73 -6.04
C ASP A 43 15.29 0.32 -6.64
N ASN A 44 15.14 -0.71 -5.82
CA ASN A 44 14.83 -2.06 -6.31
C ASN A 44 13.45 -2.13 -7.00
N ILE A 45 12.45 -1.41 -6.49
CA ILE A 45 11.11 -1.31 -7.11
C ILE A 45 11.20 -0.66 -8.48
N TRP A 46 11.89 0.49 -8.60
CA TRP A 46 12.07 1.17 -9.88
C TRP A 46 12.86 0.32 -10.88
N ASN A 47 13.93 -0.33 -10.44
CA ASN A 47 14.70 -1.22 -11.29
C ASN A 47 13.85 -2.39 -11.83
N HIS A 48 12.99 -2.97 -10.98
CA HIS A 48 12.03 -4.00 -11.40
C HIS A 48 11.00 -3.44 -12.38
N ALA A 49 10.46 -2.25 -12.14
CA ALA A 49 9.53 -1.60 -13.04
C ALA A 49 10.17 -1.38 -14.43
N PHE A 50 11.35 -0.77 -14.50
CA PHE A 50 12.02 -0.49 -15.76
C PHE A 50 12.43 -1.76 -16.51
N ARG A 51 13.07 -2.73 -15.83
CA ARG A 51 13.69 -3.89 -16.49
C ARG A 51 12.80 -5.11 -16.65
N ARG A 52 11.76 -5.27 -15.81
CA ARG A 52 10.90 -6.47 -15.82
C ARG A 52 9.47 -6.19 -16.22
N ARG A 53 8.99 -4.94 -16.08
CA ARG A 53 7.59 -4.59 -16.39
C ARG A 53 7.51 -3.75 -17.66
N LEU A 54 8.19 -2.62 -17.71
CA LEU A 54 8.15 -1.68 -18.84
C LEU A 54 9.11 -2.09 -19.96
N LEU A 55 10.17 -2.85 -19.66
CA LEU A 55 11.18 -3.29 -20.62
C LEU A 55 11.85 -2.12 -21.36
N ILE A 56 12.10 -1.03 -20.63
CA ILE A 56 12.71 0.19 -21.17
C ILE A 56 14.16 0.35 -20.71
N ASN A 57 14.93 1.10 -21.49
CA ASN A 57 16.20 1.66 -21.06
C ASN A 57 15.96 3.07 -20.47
N PRO A 58 16.13 3.29 -19.16
CA PRO A 58 15.88 4.61 -18.55
C PRO A 58 16.70 5.76 -19.16
N GLU A 59 17.88 5.47 -19.73
CA GLU A 59 18.75 6.47 -20.36
C GLU A 59 18.13 7.12 -21.61
N GLU A 60 17.11 6.48 -22.19
CA GLU A 60 16.44 6.92 -23.43
C GLU A 60 15.14 7.70 -23.15
N HIS A 61 14.75 7.86 -21.88
CA HIS A 61 13.43 8.37 -21.52
C HIS A 61 13.47 9.45 -20.43
N PRO A 62 12.96 10.67 -20.70
CA PRO A 62 12.76 11.64 -19.63
C PRO A 62 11.70 11.11 -18.64
N MET A 63 11.94 11.33 -17.35
CA MET A 63 11.08 10.80 -16.29
C MET A 63 10.26 11.92 -15.64
N LEU A 64 8.99 11.65 -15.39
CA LEU A 64 8.12 12.43 -14.51
C LEU A 64 7.84 11.60 -13.26
N ILE A 65 8.13 12.15 -12.08
CA ILE A 65 7.84 11.50 -10.80
C ILE A 65 6.76 12.30 -10.07
N ALA A 66 5.70 11.61 -9.67
CA ALA A 66 4.68 12.15 -8.79
C ALA A 66 5.18 12.19 -7.34
N GLU A 67 5.02 13.32 -6.66
CA GLU A 67 5.44 13.51 -5.27
C GLU A 67 4.37 14.15 -4.38
N PRO A 68 4.40 13.91 -3.06
CA PRO A 68 3.52 14.62 -2.14
C PRO A 68 3.70 16.14 -2.21
N SER A 69 2.61 16.90 -2.06
CA SER A 69 2.65 18.37 -2.02
C SER A 69 3.57 18.93 -0.93
N THR A 70 3.79 18.16 0.14
CA THR A 70 4.59 18.49 1.32
C THR A 70 5.94 17.79 1.35
N ASN A 71 6.40 17.22 0.22
CA ASN A 71 7.67 16.51 0.15
C ASN A 71 8.87 17.44 0.47
N SER A 72 9.89 16.91 1.15
CA SER A 72 11.05 17.72 1.56
C SER A 72 12.08 17.87 0.44
N GLY A 73 12.92 18.92 0.51
CA GLY A 73 14.01 19.12 -0.43
C GLY A 73 14.98 17.92 -0.48
N GLN A 74 15.31 17.34 0.67
CA GLN A 74 16.19 16.17 0.76
C GLN A 74 15.63 14.94 0.03
N GLN A 75 14.32 14.70 0.14
CA GLN A 75 13.65 13.60 -0.57
C GLN A 75 13.70 13.82 -2.09
N ARG A 76 13.53 15.08 -2.52
CA ARG A 76 13.62 15.49 -3.94
C ARG A 76 15.04 15.32 -4.50
N GLU A 77 16.04 15.75 -3.73
CA GLU A 77 17.45 15.57 -4.05
C GLU A 77 17.78 14.08 -4.19
N LYS A 78 17.31 13.24 -3.26
CA LYS A 78 17.59 11.80 -3.33
C LYS A 78 16.94 11.11 -4.53
N ALA A 79 15.71 11.49 -4.88
CA ALA A 79 15.05 11.02 -6.10
C ALA A 79 15.84 11.44 -7.35
N ALA A 80 16.31 12.70 -7.39
CA ALA A 80 17.07 13.24 -8.50
C ALA A 80 18.45 12.58 -8.65
N GLU A 81 19.16 12.36 -7.53
CA GLU A 81 20.42 11.63 -7.48
C GLU A 81 20.26 10.24 -8.10
N LEU A 82 19.27 9.45 -7.68
CA LEU A 82 19.03 8.12 -8.25
C LEU A 82 18.72 8.20 -9.75
N MET A 83 17.85 9.10 -10.17
CA MET A 83 17.44 9.20 -11.58
C MET A 83 18.59 9.64 -12.50
N PHE A 84 19.34 10.66 -12.13
CA PHE A 84 20.44 11.17 -12.96
C PHE A 84 21.73 10.38 -12.81
N GLU A 85 22.12 9.98 -11.60
CA GLU A 85 23.41 9.35 -11.38
C GLU A 85 23.38 7.85 -11.62
N LYS A 86 22.32 7.16 -11.19
CA LYS A 86 22.20 5.72 -11.37
C LYS A 86 21.47 5.34 -12.66
N TYR A 87 20.32 5.94 -12.92
CA TYR A 87 19.49 5.59 -14.09
C TYR A 87 19.82 6.40 -15.35
N LYS A 88 20.68 7.43 -15.24
CA LYS A 88 21.14 8.28 -16.35
C LYS A 88 20.00 8.82 -17.22
N VAL A 89 18.87 9.16 -16.60
CA VAL A 89 17.72 9.70 -17.34
C VAL A 89 18.10 11.04 -18.00
N PRO A 90 17.64 11.33 -19.23
CA PRO A 90 18.01 12.55 -19.95
C PRO A 90 17.38 13.81 -19.35
N ALA A 91 16.23 13.70 -18.70
CA ALA A 91 15.58 14.79 -17.97
C ALA A 91 14.67 14.24 -16.86
N LEU A 92 14.43 15.06 -15.84
CA LEU A 92 13.56 14.73 -14.71
C LEU A 92 12.63 15.90 -14.40
N PHE A 93 11.35 15.60 -14.19
CA PHE A 93 10.38 16.54 -13.62
C PHE A 93 9.71 15.93 -12.38
N LEU A 94 9.74 16.66 -11.26
CA LEU A 94 9.04 16.28 -10.02
C LEU A 94 7.73 17.06 -9.94
N ALA A 95 6.61 16.34 -10.05
CA ALA A 95 5.28 16.91 -10.11
C ALA A 95 4.49 16.59 -8.84
N LYS A 96 3.90 17.61 -8.21
CA LYS A 96 3.09 17.42 -7.01
C LYS A 96 1.79 16.67 -7.36
N ASN A 97 1.42 15.66 -6.57
CA ASN A 97 0.23 14.82 -6.75
C ASN A 97 -1.05 15.65 -6.96
N ALA A 98 -1.22 16.74 -6.21
CA ALA A 98 -2.38 17.61 -6.34
C ALA A 98 -2.47 18.29 -7.73
N VAL A 99 -1.34 18.71 -8.32
CA VAL A 99 -1.34 19.27 -9.68
C VAL A 99 -1.73 18.21 -10.69
N LEU A 100 -1.14 17.02 -10.58
CA LEU A 100 -1.42 15.90 -11.48
C LEU A 100 -2.90 15.50 -11.42
N THR A 101 -3.47 15.47 -10.22
CA THR A 101 -4.91 15.19 -10.00
C THR A 101 -5.79 16.28 -10.60
N SER A 102 -5.46 17.55 -10.36
CA SER A 102 -6.18 18.69 -10.95
C SER A 102 -6.14 18.63 -12.48
N PHE A 103 -4.98 18.34 -13.05
CA PHE A 103 -4.76 18.19 -14.48
C PHE A 103 -5.57 17.03 -15.06
N ALA A 104 -5.56 15.86 -14.41
CA ALA A 104 -6.37 14.71 -14.82
C ALA A 104 -7.87 15.01 -14.82
N SER A 105 -8.33 15.92 -13.95
CA SER A 105 -9.73 16.38 -13.91
C SER A 105 -10.06 17.50 -14.92
N GLY A 106 -9.08 17.98 -15.69
CA GLY A 106 -9.26 19.10 -16.62
C GLY A 106 -9.52 20.44 -15.94
N ARG A 107 -9.11 20.61 -14.67
CA ARG A 107 -9.35 21.83 -13.89
C ARG A 107 -8.02 22.51 -13.59
N ALA A 108 -7.88 23.77 -13.99
CA ALA A 108 -6.71 24.59 -13.66
C ALA A 108 -6.72 25.04 -12.19
N THR A 109 -7.91 25.32 -11.66
CA THR A 109 -8.13 25.66 -10.25
C THR A 109 -9.08 24.63 -9.62
N SER A 110 -8.66 24.01 -8.51
CA SER A 110 -9.43 22.98 -7.80
C SER A 110 -9.03 22.86 -6.33
N LEU A 111 -9.89 22.23 -5.52
CA LEU A 111 -9.52 21.69 -4.22
C LEU A 111 -9.38 20.18 -4.36
N VAL A 112 -8.16 19.66 -4.23
CA VAL A 112 -7.88 18.23 -4.32
C VAL A 112 -7.98 17.63 -2.92
N VAL A 113 -8.82 16.61 -2.78
CA VAL A 113 -8.93 15.78 -1.57
C VAL A 113 -8.43 14.38 -1.96
N ASP A 114 -7.19 14.07 -1.60
CA ASP A 114 -6.51 12.81 -1.91
C ASP A 114 -6.55 11.88 -0.69
N CYS A 115 -7.47 10.92 -0.70
CA CYS A 115 -7.64 9.92 0.35
C CYS A 115 -6.85 8.65 -0.02
N GLY A 116 -5.57 8.61 0.33
CA GLY A 116 -4.66 7.52 0.00
C GLY A 116 -4.64 6.37 1.01
N GLY A 117 -3.66 5.48 0.87
CA GLY A 117 -3.42 4.37 1.80
C GLY A 117 -2.98 4.83 3.18
N GLY A 118 -1.88 5.58 3.27
CA GLY A 118 -1.31 6.01 4.55
C GLY A 118 -1.87 7.31 5.13
N SER A 119 -2.49 8.16 4.31
CA SER A 119 -2.97 9.48 4.76
C SER A 119 -4.02 10.05 3.81
N THR A 120 -4.74 11.06 4.31
CA THR A 120 -5.61 11.92 3.50
C THR A 120 -5.01 13.32 3.44
N VAL A 121 -4.82 13.85 2.23
CA VAL A 121 -4.23 15.18 2.00
C VAL A 121 -5.21 16.06 1.23
N VAL A 122 -5.45 17.26 1.76
CA VAL A 122 -6.24 18.30 1.10
C VAL A 122 -5.28 19.37 0.60
N SER A 123 -5.35 19.72 -0.69
CA SER A 123 -4.48 20.71 -1.31
C SER A 123 -5.25 21.58 -2.30
N ALA A 124 -5.19 22.89 -2.15
CA ALA A 124 -5.70 23.83 -3.14
C ALA A 124 -4.71 23.96 -4.31
N VAL A 125 -5.24 23.85 -5.52
CA VAL A 125 -4.55 24.11 -6.77
C VAL A 125 -5.15 25.36 -7.40
N HIS A 126 -4.32 26.32 -7.78
CA HIS A 126 -4.73 27.54 -8.44
C HIS A 126 -3.86 27.74 -9.69
N ASP A 127 -4.50 27.82 -10.84
CA ASP A 127 -3.88 27.95 -12.17
C ASP A 127 -2.69 26.99 -12.38
N GLY A 128 -2.86 25.73 -11.97
CA GLY A 128 -1.84 24.68 -12.11
C GLY A 128 -0.78 24.65 -11.01
N TYR A 129 -0.85 25.53 -10.01
CA TYR A 129 0.09 25.58 -8.89
C TYR A 129 -0.54 25.18 -7.57
N VAL A 130 0.16 24.35 -6.78
CA VAL A 130 -0.29 24.00 -5.42
C VAL A 130 0.02 25.13 -4.43
N LEU A 131 -0.99 25.57 -3.71
CA LEU A 131 -0.86 26.48 -2.58
C LEU A 131 -0.41 25.71 -1.32
N GLN A 132 0.88 25.35 -1.26
CA GLN A 132 1.43 24.43 -0.25
C GLN A 132 1.13 24.83 1.21
N LYS A 133 1.13 26.13 1.53
CA LYS A 133 0.84 26.62 2.89
C LYS A 133 -0.59 26.36 3.35
N SER A 134 -1.51 26.09 2.42
CA SER A 134 -2.91 25.76 2.69
C SER A 134 -3.17 24.26 2.72
N ALA A 135 -2.16 23.43 2.46
CA ALA A 135 -2.34 21.99 2.46
C ALA A 135 -2.59 21.49 3.89
N ALA A 136 -3.60 20.65 4.05
CA ALA A 136 -3.92 19.98 5.29
C ALA A 136 -3.74 18.48 5.14
N THR A 137 -3.20 17.83 6.16
CA THR A 137 -2.95 16.39 6.15
C THR A 137 -3.57 15.74 7.37
N SER A 138 -4.20 14.58 7.17
CA SER A 138 -4.71 13.71 8.22
C SER A 138 -4.03 12.34 8.10
N PRO A 139 -3.61 11.69 9.21
CA PRO A 139 -3.05 10.33 9.20
C PRO A 139 -4.11 9.25 8.96
N ILE A 140 -5.35 9.65 8.63
CA ILE A 140 -6.44 8.72 8.34
C ILE A 140 -6.42 8.43 6.85
N GLY A 141 -6.18 7.16 6.49
CA GLY A 141 -6.23 6.66 5.12
C GLY A 141 -6.77 5.23 5.08
N GLY A 142 -6.61 4.56 3.94
CA GLY A 142 -7.04 3.18 3.75
C GLY A 142 -6.40 2.16 4.71
N GLU A 143 -5.16 2.38 5.14
CA GLU A 143 -4.45 1.54 6.10
C GLU A 143 -5.05 1.64 7.51
N PHE A 144 -5.43 2.85 7.92
CA PHE A 144 -6.13 3.07 9.19
C PHE A 144 -7.48 2.32 9.21
N LEU A 145 -8.23 2.37 8.11
CA LEU A 145 -9.47 1.61 7.98
C LEU A 145 -9.23 0.08 8.03
N THR A 146 -8.15 -0.40 7.42
CA THR A 146 -7.75 -1.81 7.53
C THR A 146 -7.42 -2.19 8.98
N ASP A 147 -6.76 -1.31 9.75
CA ASP A 147 -6.49 -1.54 11.18
C ASP A 147 -7.78 -1.62 12.01
N CYS A 148 -8.71 -0.70 11.75
CA CYS A 148 -10.03 -0.72 12.37
C CYS A 148 -10.79 -2.01 12.05
N MET A 149 -10.72 -2.47 10.80
CA MET A 149 -11.35 -3.74 10.37
C MET A 149 -10.74 -4.93 11.11
N MET A 150 -9.42 -5.04 11.18
CA MET A 150 -8.76 -6.12 11.91
C MET A 150 -9.15 -6.14 13.39
N LYS A 151 -9.14 -4.99 14.06
CA LYS A 151 -9.56 -4.86 15.47
C LYS A 151 -11.04 -5.21 15.67
N SER A 152 -11.91 -4.82 14.72
CA SER A 152 -13.34 -5.16 14.80
C SER A 152 -13.62 -6.64 14.59
N LEU A 153 -12.81 -7.35 13.82
CA LEU A 153 -12.94 -8.80 13.64
C LEU A 153 -12.46 -9.54 14.89
N GLU A 154 -11.32 -9.09 15.44
CA GLU A 154 -10.77 -9.62 16.69
C GLU A 154 -11.75 -9.48 17.87
N SER A 155 -12.40 -8.32 18.03
CA SER A 155 -13.39 -8.10 19.10
C SER A 155 -14.64 -8.97 18.97
N LYS A 156 -14.92 -9.47 17.76
CA LYS A 156 -16.02 -10.41 17.46
C LYS A 156 -15.57 -11.88 17.56
N GLY A 157 -14.32 -12.15 17.91
CA GLY A 157 -13.75 -13.49 17.96
C GLY A 157 -13.51 -14.13 16.59
N VAL A 158 -13.53 -13.33 15.51
CA VAL A 158 -13.27 -13.80 14.14
C VAL A 158 -11.77 -13.78 13.89
N VAL A 159 -11.19 -14.96 13.63
CA VAL A 159 -9.76 -15.11 13.39
C VAL A 159 -9.50 -15.07 11.88
N ILE A 160 -8.73 -14.06 11.44
CA ILE A 160 -8.27 -13.98 10.04
C ILE A 160 -7.15 -15.00 9.83
N ARG A 161 -7.44 -16.06 9.08
CA ARG A 161 -6.46 -17.09 8.71
C ARG A 161 -5.83 -16.79 7.34
N PRO A 162 -4.50 -16.57 7.24
CA PRO A 162 -3.82 -16.47 5.97
C PRO A 162 -4.08 -17.69 5.07
N LYS A 163 -4.22 -17.49 3.76
CA LYS A 163 -4.49 -18.58 2.80
C LYS A 163 -3.47 -19.72 2.86
N TYR A 164 -2.20 -19.43 3.18
CA TYR A 164 -1.18 -20.46 3.30
C TYR A 164 -1.31 -21.30 4.58
N SER A 165 -2.01 -20.85 5.62
CA SER A 165 -1.98 -21.50 6.95
C SER A 165 -2.99 -22.63 7.11
N PHE A 166 -3.78 -22.95 6.09
CA PHE A 166 -4.79 -24.00 6.17
C PHE A 166 -5.07 -24.63 4.80
N LYS A 167 -5.76 -25.77 4.81
CA LYS A 167 -6.39 -26.35 3.62
C LYS A 167 -7.84 -26.72 3.90
N LYS A 168 -8.70 -26.60 2.89
CA LYS A 168 -10.06 -27.14 2.92
C LYS A 168 -10.01 -28.59 2.46
N LYS A 169 -10.42 -29.53 3.31
CA LYS A 169 -10.54 -30.95 2.98
C LYS A 169 -12.02 -31.31 2.90
N GLU A 170 -12.46 -31.76 1.74
CA GLU A 170 -13.82 -32.28 1.58
C GLU A 170 -13.98 -33.58 2.37
N VAL A 171 -14.97 -33.63 3.27
CA VAL A 171 -15.28 -34.80 4.09
C VAL A 171 -16.49 -35.54 3.52
N ARG A 172 -17.46 -34.79 2.97
CA ARG A 172 -18.63 -35.28 2.24
C ARG A 172 -18.89 -34.32 1.06
N PRO A 173 -19.65 -34.72 0.03
CA PRO A 173 -19.99 -33.83 -1.08
C PRO A 173 -20.58 -32.51 -0.58
N GLY A 174 -19.84 -31.40 -0.75
CA GLY A 174 -20.24 -30.06 -0.29
C GLY A 174 -19.90 -29.70 1.17
N ASP A 175 -19.43 -30.65 1.99
CA ASP A 175 -18.98 -30.41 3.38
C ASP A 175 -17.44 -30.35 3.44
N TYR A 176 -16.91 -29.14 3.62
CA TYR A 176 -15.48 -28.89 3.76
C TYR A 176 -15.08 -28.70 5.22
N LYS A 177 -13.99 -29.37 5.63
CA LYS A 177 -13.35 -29.15 6.93
C LYS A 177 -12.03 -28.41 6.73
N VAL A 178 -11.84 -27.33 7.49
CA VAL A 178 -10.57 -26.62 7.57
C VAL A 178 -9.57 -27.43 8.39
N VAL A 179 -8.38 -27.66 7.82
CA VAL A 179 -7.26 -28.31 8.48
C VAL A 179 -6.10 -27.33 8.48
N ASP A 180 -5.66 -26.95 9.68
CA ASP A 180 -4.51 -26.06 9.85
C ASP A 180 -3.22 -26.72 9.36
N LEU A 181 -2.37 -25.91 8.74
CA LEU A 181 -1.05 -26.30 8.24
C LEU A 181 0.01 -25.57 9.04
N ASP A 182 0.93 -26.34 9.62
CA ASP A 182 2.10 -25.76 10.29
C ASP A 182 3.19 -25.44 9.27
N PHE A 183 3.81 -24.29 9.50
CA PHE A 183 4.62 -23.60 8.53
C PHE A 183 5.70 -22.84 9.32
N PRO A 184 6.66 -23.58 9.94
CA PRO A 184 7.70 -22.99 10.79
C PRO A 184 8.53 -21.97 10.01
N ASN A 185 9.21 -21.06 10.71
CA ASN A 185 10.03 -20.00 10.10
C ASN A 185 9.25 -18.99 9.23
N THR A 186 7.93 -18.90 9.40
CA THR A 186 7.16 -17.77 8.85
C THR A 186 7.38 -16.54 9.73
N THR A 187 7.77 -15.43 9.13
CA THR A 187 7.97 -14.17 9.87
C THR A 187 6.65 -13.51 10.23
N ASP A 188 6.66 -12.69 11.28
CA ASP A 188 5.50 -11.92 11.69
C ASP A 188 5.08 -10.89 10.65
N SER A 189 6.04 -10.27 9.95
CA SER A 189 5.75 -9.29 8.90
C SER A 189 5.05 -9.92 7.70
N TYR A 190 5.44 -11.14 7.29
CA TYR A 190 4.75 -11.86 6.23
C TYR A 190 3.34 -12.29 6.63
N ARG A 191 3.20 -12.84 7.85
CA ARG A 191 1.90 -13.22 8.40
C ARG A 191 0.96 -12.01 8.47
N LEU A 192 1.44 -10.89 9.00
CA LEU A 192 0.67 -9.65 9.10
C LEU A 192 0.29 -9.12 7.71
N TYR A 193 1.19 -9.14 6.73
CA TYR A 193 0.89 -8.77 5.35
C TYR A 193 -0.29 -9.57 4.77
N CYS A 194 -0.27 -10.91 4.91
CA CYS A 194 -1.37 -11.74 4.42
C CYS A 194 -2.69 -11.50 5.16
N MET A 195 -2.66 -11.29 6.49
CA MET A 195 -3.86 -10.95 7.25
C MET A 195 -4.43 -9.58 6.84
N ARG A 196 -3.57 -8.58 6.66
CA ARG A 196 -3.96 -7.25 6.19
C ARG A 196 -4.56 -7.26 4.79
N ALA A 197 -4.06 -8.12 3.90
CA ALA A 197 -4.62 -8.27 2.56
C ALA A 197 -6.08 -8.75 2.63
N ILE A 198 -6.39 -9.74 3.47
CA ILE A 198 -7.76 -10.21 3.70
C ILE A 198 -8.62 -9.11 4.34
N ALA A 199 -8.10 -8.40 5.35
CA ALA A 199 -8.83 -7.30 5.98
C ALA A 199 -9.10 -6.13 5.02
N SER A 200 -8.20 -5.85 4.07
CA SER A 200 -8.43 -4.84 3.02
C SER A 200 -9.54 -5.29 2.07
N ASP A 201 -9.54 -6.56 1.66
CA ASP A 201 -10.58 -7.14 0.79
C ASP A 201 -11.97 -7.09 1.45
N ILE A 202 -12.04 -7.41 2.76
CA ILE A 202 -13.26 -7.23 3.56
C ILE A 202 -13.69 -5.77 3.54
N LYS A 203 -12.79 -4.85 3.88
CA LYS A 203 -13.06 -3.40 3.90
C LYS A 203 -13.60 -2.93 2.54
N GLU A 204 -12.99 -3.34 1.43
CA GLU A 204 -13.42 -2.99 0.07
C GLU A 204 -14.80 -3.57 -0.28
N SER A 205 -15.14 -4.73 0.28
CA SER A 205 -16.41 -5.42 0.02
C SER A 205 -17.59 -4.96 0.91
N VAL A 206 -17.32 -4.57 2.16
CA VAL A 206 -18.39 -4.38 3.17
C VAL A 206 -18.48 -2.97 3.75
N CYS A 207 -17.40 -2.18 3.73
CA CYS A 207 -17.44 -0.85 4.33
C CYS A 207 -18.38 0.07 3.53
N ARG A 208 -19.17 0.85 4.27
CA ARG A 208 -20.08 1.85 3.72
C ARG A 208 -20.00 3.13 4.55
N VAL A 209 -20.25 4.24 3.90
CA VAL A 209 -20.38 5.55 4.54
C VAL A 209 -21.85 5.94 4.49
N PRO A 210 -22.45 6.39 5.61
CA PRO A 210 -23.82 6.88 5.62
C PRO A 210 -23.92 8.21 4.84
N ASP A 211 -25.02 8.40 4.09
CA ASP A 211 -25.30 9.66 3.37
C ASP A 211 -25.67 10.82 4.31
N THR A 212 -26.12 10.49 5.52
CA THR A 212 -26.43 11.43 6.59
C THR A 212 -25.45 11.25 7.75
N PRO A 213 -25.38 12.20 8.70
CA PRO A 213 -24.66 11.98 9.95
C PRO A 213 -25.02 10.62 10.56
N PHE A 214 -24.00 9.88 10.99
CA PHE A 214 -24.18 8.53 11.51
C PHE A 214 -25.09 8.56 12.75
N ASP A 215 -26.15 7.77 12.71
CA ASP A 215 -27.05 7.53 13.83
C ASP A 215 -27.24 6.02 13.99
N GLU A 216 -26.91 5.50 15.17
CA GLU A 216 -26.88 4.07 15.43
C GLU A 216 -28.26 3.42 15.28
N VAL A 217 -29.33 4.13 15.68
CA VAL A 217 -30.70 3.62 15.64
C VAL A 217 -31.23 3.59 14.20
N ALA A 218 -31.00 4.67 13.44
CA ALA A 218 -31.40 4.76 12.04
C ALA A 218 -30.68 3.72 11.17
N TYR A 219 -29.41 3.43 11.47
CA TYR A 219 -28.58 2.50 10.70
C TYR A 219 -28.63 1.05 11.18
N ALA A 220 -29.26 0.75 12.33
CA ALA A 220 -29.44 -0.61 12.83
C ALA A 220 -30.24 -1.51 11.87
N ASN A 221 -31.13 -0.92 11.04
CA ASN A 221 -32.00 -1.64 10.12
C ASN A 221 -31.48 -1.68 8.67
N VAL A 222 -30.27 -1.17 8.41
CA VAL A 222 -29.71 -1.18 7.05
C VAL A 222 -29.32 -2.61 6.65
N PRO A 223 -29.70 -3.08 5.44
CA PRO A 223 -29.34 -4.41 4.98
C PRO A 223 -27.83 -4.66 5.04
N THR A 224 -27.46 -5.72 5.74
CA THR A 224 -26.07 -6.15 5.88
C THR A 224 -25.57 -6.84 4.62
N THR A 225 -24.27 -6.74 4.38
CA THR A 225 -23.57 -7.53 3.35
C THR A 225 -22.74 -8.59 4.05
N SER A 226 -22.92 -9.83 3.63
CA SER A 226 -22.07 -10.95 4.07
C SER A 226 -20.77 -10.98 3.29
N TYR A 227 -19.70 -11.37 3.96
CA TYR A 227 -18.41 -11.66 3.36
C TYR A 227 -17.97 -13.03 3.87
N GLU A 228 -17.60 -13.94 2.98
CA GLU A 228 -17.07 -15.27 3.34
C GLU A 228 -15.54 -15.20 3.44
N LEU A 229 -14.98 -15.56 4.58
CA LEU A 229 -13.54 -15.62 4.77
C LEU A 229 -12.91 -16.74 3.91
N PRO A 230 -11.60 -16.66 3.60
CA PRO A 230 -10.93 -17.67 2.78
C PRO A 230 -11.08 -19.10 3.32
N ASP A 231 -11.26 -19.28 4.63
CA ASP A 231 -11.46 -20.56 5.29
C ASP A 231 -12.93 -21.00 5.37
N GLY A 232 -13.88 -20.16 4.92
CA GLY A 232 -15.31 -20.45 4.84
C GLY A 232 -16.13 -19.99 6.05
N GLN A 233 -15.55 -19.20 6.95
CA GLN A 233 -16.29 -18.49 8.01
C GLN A 233 -17.14 -17.35 7.46
#